data_AF-A0A7W0ZR56-F1
#
_entry.id   AF-A0A7W0ZR56-F1
#
_cell.length_a   1.000
_cell.length_b   1.000
_cell.length_c   1.000
_cell.angle_alpha   90.00
_cell.angle_beta   90.00
_cell.angle_gamma   90.00
#
_symmetry.space_group_name_H-M   'P 1'
#
loop_
_entity.id
_entity.type
_entity.pdbx_description
1 polymer ?
#
loop_
_entity_poly.entity_id
_entity_poly.type
_entity_poly.pdbx_seq_one_letter_code
_entity_poly.pdbx_strand_id
1 'polypeptide(L)'
;MRAIRPKTRSHAREHIVTIDNDSAPRIMFYGENFMCEDLPVGTRVIYPKRPMTGVANPKATIRYALNHPEDSEPLHAMLKPGMKVTIAVDDISMPLPIMRTPDVRQLVLEIVCEMLADHGVDDVHIIIALGLHRRMHDWEIKRMVGERIWNEYWPDRLYNHDGCDPDGMVVLGHTPHGEIVEMNRRPAESDLTIYVNLNYVPMNGGSKSMAVGLCGYESLKAHHTPKSIVASNSFMDPPKSALSHSFKRQGELVEKTLKVFHIETVLNNRCFDGPLGFLMKNEDDFTETDRLKFQGMKWALDKLPFAARREIFMRQPAAFELIGCYAGSCEPTHDRTLAKQNEQNCVEVDGPADILLMGIPYISPYNVNSKALNPLLVQVMALGYFYHMYRNQPILRDGGVLILTHPCSDKFDPVHHPSYIEFFNRVLTETTDSYAIEQKYQDELAYNPSYIEMYRRGNAYHGAHPCFMWYWGQRGREKTSRVIVVGADNATVPAIMGWETASSIAEAIAMARGTMGRSAQITMLHHPPYMISDVM
;
A
#
# COMPACT_ATOMS: atom_id res chain seq x y z
N MET A 1 -6.37 40.81 3.97
CA MET A 1 -5.35 39.73 3.99
C MET A 1 -4.33 40.08 5.05
N ARG A 2 -4.21 39.29 6.13
CA ARG A 2 -3.11 39.45 7.10
C ARG A 2 -1.90 38.71 6.54
N ALA A 3 -0.77 39.40 6.42
CA ALA A 3 0.52 38.79 6.09
C ALA A 3 0.94 37.88 7.26
N ILE A 4 0.88 36.57 7.06
CA ILE A 4 1.38 35.59 8.03
C ILE A 4 2.90 35.57 7.89
N ARG A 5 3.61 35.95 8.96
CA ARG A 5 5.08 35.87 9.00
C ARG A 5 5.51 34.39 9.04
N PRO A 6 6.60 34.00 8.35
CA PRO A 6 7.13 32.64 8.45
C PRO A 6 7.49 32.36 9.92
N LYS A 7 6.89 31.32 10.51
CA LYS A 7 7.25 30.89 11.86
C LYS A 7 8.51 30.04 11.78
N THR A 8 9.59 30.48 12.41
CA THR A 8 10.79 29.65 12.61
C THR A 8 10.45 28.48 13.52
N ARG A 9 10.27 27.29 12.94
CA ARG A 9 10.15 26.03 13.68
C ARG A 9 11.55 25.47 13.93
N SER A 10 11.77 24.79 15.05
CA SER A 10 13.03 24.06 15.26
C SER A 10 13.12 22.92 14.24
N HIS A 11 14.30 22.67 13.68
CA HIS A 11 14.51 21.60 12.71
C HIS A 11 14.11 20.22 13.23
N ALA A 12 14.15 20.00 14.55
CA ALA A 12 13.84 18.72 15.19
C ALA A 12 12.36 18.32 15.14
N ARG A 13 11.43 19.26 14.87
CA ARG A 13 9.97 18.99 14.84
C ARG A 13 9.27 19.69 13.67
N GLU A 14 9.96 19.88 12.55
CA GLU A 14 9.36 20.59 11.39
C GLU A 14 8.10 19.90 10.82
N HIS A 15 7.96 18.59 11.09
CA HIS A 15 6.87 17.73 10.62
C HIS A 15 5.63 17.75 11.51
N ILE A 16 5.64 18.43 12.66
CA ILE A 16 4.48 18.52 13.56
C ILE A 16 4.12 19.98 13.78
N VAL A 17 2.84 20.29 13.58
CA VAL A 17 2.29 21.64 13.76
C VAL A 17 1.15 21.61 14.73
N THR A 18 1.14 22.56 15.67
CA THR A 18 -0.04 22.86 16.47
C THR A 18 -0.76 24.05 15.85
N ILE A 19 -2.04 23.87 15.55
CA ILE A 19 -2.88 24.93 14.99
C ILE A 19 -3.03 26.07 16.01
N ASP A 20 -2.86 27.31 15.55
CA ASP A 20 -3.16 28.53 16.31
C ASP A 20 -3.98 29.52 15.47
N ASN A 21 -4.25 30.70 16.02
CA ASN A 21 -5.13 31.70 15.40
C ASN A 21 -4.61 32.26 14.06
N ASP A 22 -3.32 32.08 13.76
CA ASP A 22 -2.70 32.56 12.52
C ASP A 22 -2.34 31.41 11.57
N SER A 23 -2.70 30.16 11.90
CA SER A 23 -2.50 29.01 11.01
C SER A 23 -3.39 29.11 9.77
N ALA A 24 -2.87 28.67 8.63
CA ALA A 24 -3.65 28.53 7.42
C ALA A 24 -4.67 27.37 7.52
N PRO A 25 -5.76 27.39 6.75
CA PRO A 25 -6.62 26.22 6.58
C PRO A 25 -5.82 24.99 6.13
N ARG A 26 -6.22 23.81 6.59
CA ARG A 26 -5.57 22.54 6.22
C ARG A 26 -6.25 21.88 5.04
N ILE A 27 -5.44 21.34 4.15
CA ILE A 27 -5.90 20.64 2.96
C ILE A 27 -5.98 19.15 3.27
N MET A 28 -7.11 18.54 2.95
CA MET A 28 -7.34 17.11 3.09
C MET A 28 -7.83 16.55 1.76
N PHE A 29 -7.35 15.37 1.40
CA PHE A 29 -7.91 14.65 0.26
C PHE A 29 -9.36 14.23 0.52
N TYR A 30 -10.18 14.36 -0.50
CA TYR A 30 -11.59 14.00 -0.52
C TYR A 30 -11.85 13.23 -1.83
N GLY A 31 -11.34 11.99 -1.87
CA GLY A 31 -11.29 11.18 -3.09
C GLY A 31 -10.45 11.86 -4.18
N GLU A 32 -11.04 12.06 -5.36
CA GLU A 32 -10.47 12.79 -6.49
C GLU A 32 -10.62 14.32 -6.37
N ASN A 33 -10.58 14.85 -5.14
CA ASN A 33 -10.68 16.29 -4.87
C ASN A 33 -10.06 16.63 -3.49
N PHE A 34 -10.21 17.88 -3.06
CA PHE A 34 -9.69 18.38 -1.79
C PHE A 34 -10.76 19.12 -0.98
N MET A 35 -10.71 18.95 0.34
CA MET A 35 -11.30 19.86 1.32
C MET A 35 -10.24 20.82 1.85
N CYS A 36 -10.65 22.03 2.21
CA CYS A 36 -9.75 23.06 2.75
C CYS A 36 -10.47 23.74 3.91
N GLU A 37 -10.04 23.43 5.14
CA GLU A 37 -10.83 23.67 6.33
C GLU A 37 -9.99 24.31 7.45
N ASP A 38 -10.58 25.26 8.17
CA ASP A 38 -10.01 25.77 9.41
C ASP A 38 -10.18 24.72 10.51
N LEU A 39 -9.06 24.35 11.15
CA LEU A 39 -9.07 23.41 12.25
C LEU A 39 -9.06 24.16 13.59
N PRO A 40 -9.59 23.57 14.68
CA PRO A 40 -9.55 24.21 16.00
C PRO A 40 -8.12 24.45 16.47
N VAL A 41 -7.91 25.58 17.16
CA VAL A 41 -6.66 25.87 17.89
C VAL A 41 -6.32 24.71 18.82
N GLY A 42 -5.04 24.34 18.86
CA GLY A 42 -4.54 23.19 19.61
C GLY A 42 -4.57 21.87 18.86
N THR A 43 -5.20 21.79 17.69
CA THR A 43 -5.13 20.59 16.83
C THR A 43 -3.68 20.32 16.44
N ARG A 44 -3.23 19.08 16.59
CA ARG A 44 -1.92 18.63 16.11
C ARG A 44 -2.05 18.14 14.67
N VAL A 45 -1.21 18.63 13.76
CA VAL A 45 -1.12 18.15 12.38
C VAL A 45 0.24 17.53 12.19
N ILE A 46 0.26 16.27 11.76
CA ILE A 46 1.49 15.51 11.50
C ILE A 46 1.65 15.43 9.98
N TYR A 47 2.80 15.90 9.50
CA TYR A 47 3.19 15.92 8.10
C TYR A 47 4.22 14.82 7.83
N PRO A 48 4.28 14.28 6.60
CA PRO A 48 5.36 13.41 6.20
C PRO A 48 6.71 14.13 6.26
N LYS A 49 7.78 13.36 6.44
CA LYS A 49 9.13 13.88 6.25
C LYS A 49 9.33 14.38 4.83
N ARG A 50 10.20 15.37 4.66
CA ARG A 50 10.62 15.80 3.32
C ARG A 50 11.27 14.61 2.58
N PRO A 51 11.09 14.50 1.27
CA PRO A 51 11.72 13.42 0.50
C PRO A 51 13.25 13.48 0.64
N MET A 52 13.84 12.34 0.98
CA MET A 52 15.27 12.14 0.89
C MET A 52 15.73 12.28 -0.56
N THR A 53 16.96 12.75 -0.75
CA THR A 53 17.55 12.82 -2.10
C THR A 53 17.84 11.41 -2.60
N GLY A 54 17.47 11.13 -3.86
CA GLY A 54 17.79 9.86 -4.51
C GLY A 54 19.29 9.60 -4.62
N VAL A 55 19.66 8.33 -4.83
CA VAL A 55 21.04 7.96 -5.13
C VAL A 55 21.46 8.56 -6.48
N ALA A 56 22.71 9.04 -6.55
CA ALA A 56 23.21 9.74 -7.73
C ALA A 56 23.21 8.88 -9.01
N ASN A 57 23.44 7.57 -8.87
CA ASN A 57 23.39 6.63 -9.98
C ASN A 57 22.63 5.35 -9.58
N PRO A 58 21.32 5.26 -9.91
CA PRO A 58 20.50 4.10 -9.57
C PRO A 58 21.03 2.78 -10.12
N LYS A 59 21.49 2.76 -11.39
CA LYS A 59 22.03 1.54 -12.02
C LYS A 59 23.30 1.05 -11.32
N ALA A 60 24.22 1.96 -10.96
CA ALA A 60 25.42 1.60 -10.21
C ALA A 60 25.09 1.11 -8.80
N THR A 61 24.09 1.70 -8.14
CA THR A 61 23.62 1.26 -6.81
C THR A 61 23.07 -0.16 -6.86
N ILE A 62 22.25 -0.48 -7.88
CA ILE A 62 21.73 -1.84 -8.09
C ILE A 62 22.89 -2.81 -8.34
N ARG A 63 23.81 -2.50 -9.27
CA ARG A 63 24.97 -3.37 -9.54
C ARG A 63 25.85 -3.57 -8.30
N TYR A 64 25.98 -2.56 -7.44
CA TYR A 64 26.72 -2.69 -6.19
C TYR A 64 26.06 -3.71 -5.26
N ALA A 65 24.74 -3.62 -5.06
CA ALA A 65 23.99 -4.54 -4.22
C ALA A 65 24.10 -6.00 -4.69
N LEU A 66 24.01 -6.22 -6.01
CA LEU A 66 24.15 -7.57 -6.59
C LEU A 66 25.55 -8.20 -6.38
N ASN A 67 26.59 -7.37 -6.24
CA ASN A 67 27.97 -7.81 -6.06
C ASN A 67 28.44 -7.83 -4.59
N HIS A 68 27.71 -7.17 -3.69
CA HIS A 68 28.00 -7.12 -2.26
C HIS A 68 26.72 -7.45 -1.47
N PRO A 69 26.17 -8.66 -1.64
CA PRO A 69 24.92 -9.02 -1.00
C PRO A 69 25.06 -9.26 0.50
N GLU A 70 23.96 -9.07 1.23
CA GLU A 70 23.84 -9.41 2.64
C GLU A 70 23.77 -10.93 2.81
N ASP A 71 24.69 -11.49 3.60
CA ASP A 71 24.74 -12.91 3.99
C ASP A 71 24.47 -13.90 2.84
N SER A 72 25.01 -13.64 1.65
CA SER A 72 24.86 -14.48 0.47
C SER A 72 26.09 -14.39 -0.45
N GLU A 73 26.20 -15.31 -1.41
CA GLU A 73 27.19 -15.18 -2.48
C GLU A 73 26.75 -14.08 -3.47
N PRO A 74 27.68 -13.31 -4.06
CA PRO A 74 27.36 -12.39 -5.16
C PRO A 74 26.56 -13.09 -6.26
N LEU A 75 25.59 -12.41 -6.86
CA LEU A 75 24.66 -13.04 -7.81
C LEU A 75 25.39 -13.78 -8.94
N HIS A 76 26.44 -13.16 -9.50
CA HIS A 76 27.23 -13.76 -10.59
C HIS A 76 27.87 -15.09 -10.21
N ALA A 77 28.25 -15.29 -8.93
CA ALA A 77 28.85 -16.54 -8.45
C ALA A 77 27.83 -17.69 -8.36
N MET A 78 26.54 -17.38 -8.37
CA MET A 78 25.45 -18.37 -8.35
C MET A 78 25.06 -18.83 -9.75
N LEU A 79 25.56 -18.19 -10.81
CA LEU A 79 25.15 -18.42 -12.20
C LEU A 79 26.08 -19.41 -12.89
N LYS A 80 25.49 -20.35 -13.65
CA LYS A 80 26.21 -21.24 -14.56
C LYS A 80 25.33 -21.56 -15.77
N PRO A 81 25.93 -21.89 -16.93
CA PRO A 81 25.19 -22.28 -18.11
C PRO A 81 24.24 -23.46 -17.86
N GLY A 82 23.06 -23.40 -18.48
CA GLY A 82 22.06 -24.48 -18.43
C GLY A 82 21.17 -24.53 -17.19
N MET A 83 21.27 -23.57 -16.26
CA MET A 83 20.33 -23.45 -15.14
C MET A 83 18.96 -22.92 -15.56
N LYS A 84 17.94 -23.32 -14.80
CA LYS A 84 16.60 -22.73 -14.80
C LYS A 84 16.53 -21.60 -13.79
N VAL A 85 16.24 -20.40 -14.25
CA VAL A 85 16.09 -19.21 -13.39
C VAL A 85 14.68 -18.66 -13.49
N THR A 86 14.11 -18.33 -12.34
CA THR A 86 12.86 -17.57 -12.25
C THR A 86 13.14 -16.22 -11.62
N ILE A 87 12.65 -15.15 -12.25
CA ILE A 87 12.64 -13.80 -11.67
C ILE A 87 11.20 -13.48 -11.28
N ALA A 88 10.92 -13.41 -9.99
CA ALA A 88 9.65 -12.88 -9.50
C ALA A 88 9.75 -11.37 -9.33
N VAL A 89 8.71 -10.61 -9.69
CA VAL A 89 8.69 -9.15 -9.60
C VAL A 89 7.37 -8.64 -9.04
N ASP A 90 7.44 -7.69 -8.11
CA ASP A 90 6.25 -7.04 -7.55
C ASP A 90 5.35 -6.42 -8.63
N ASP A 91 4.04 -6.57 -8.45
CA ASP A 91 3.01 -5.96 -9.28
C ASP A 91 2.85 -4.45 -9.05
N ILE A 92 1.99 -3.81 -9.84
CA ILE A 92 1.76 -2.35 -9.78
C ILE A 92 0.96 -1.87 -8.56
N SER A 93 0.66 -2.72 -7.57
CA SER A 93 0.00 -2.28 -6.34
C SER A 93 0.87 -1.30 -5.53
N MET A 94 2.17 -1.26 -5.82
CA MET A 94 3.11 -0.24 -5.34
C MET A 94 4.08 0.23 -6.47
N PRO A 95 4.60 1.46 -6.37
CA PRO A 95 4.27 2.48 -5.37
C PRO A 95 2.97 3.20 -5.73
N LEU A 96 2.47 4.04 -4.82
CA LEU A 96 1.20 4.76 -4.97
C LEU A 96 1.40 6.27 -4.76
N PRO A 97 1.14 7.11 -5.79
CA PRO A 97 0.80 6.78 -7.18
C PRO A 97 1.93 6.05 -7.94
N ILE A 98 1.68 5.59 -9.17
CA ILE A 98 2.74 4.97 -10.00
C ILE A 98 3.94 5.90 -10.15
N MET A 99 5.15 5.35 -10.23
CA MET A 99 6.36 6.16 -10.44
C MET A 99 6.55 6.58 -11.90
N ARG A 100 7.39 7.59 -12.11
CA ARG A 100 7.87 7.95 -13.46
C ARG A 100 8.70 6.82 -14.06
N THR A 101 8.69 6.72 -15.39
CA THR A 101 9.57 5.82 -16.12
C THR A 101 10.98 6.39 -16.23
N PRO A 102 12.04 5.55 -16.23
CA PRO A 102 11.99 4.10 -16.07
C PRO A 102 11.56 3.70 -14.65
N ASP A 103 10.71 2.68 -14.55
CA ASP A 103 10.33 2.10 -13.25
C ASP A 103 11.57 1.44 -12.62
N VAL A 104 11.67 1.43 -11.29
CA VAL A 104 12.80 0.80 -10.62
C VAL A 104 12.88 -0.70 -10.90
N ARG A 105 11.73 -1.37 -11.09
CA ARG A 105 11.68 -2.78 -11.49
C ARG A 105 12.26 -2.98 -12.88
N GLN A 106 11.95 -2.11 -13.84
CA GLN A 106 12.61 -2.11 -15.15
C GLN A 106 14.14 -2.01 -14.97
N LEU A 107 14.63 -1.08 -14.15
CA LEU A 107 16.08 -0.92 -13.96
C LEU A 107 16.75 -2.18 -13.41
N VAL A 108 16.11 -2.86 -12.45
CA VAL A 108 16.63 -4.11 -11.89
C VAL A 108 16.57 -5.24 -12.91
N LEU A 109 15.42 -5.45 -13.56
CA LEU A 109 15.23 -6.49 -14.57
C LEU A 109 16.24 -6.34 -15.72
N GLU A 110 16.44 -5.11 -16.20
CA GLU A 110 17.42 -4.83 -17.24
C GLU A 110 18.85 -5.29 -16.87
N ILE A 111 19.26 -5.06 -15.63
CA ILE A 111 20.60 -5.41 -15.13
C ILE A 111 20.71 -6.92 -14.86
N VAL A 112 19.68 -7.51 -14.25
CA VAL A 112 19.66 -8.94 -13.90
C VAL A 112 19.61 -9.80 -15.16
N CYS A 113 18.75 -9.49 -16.12
CA CYS A 113 18.68 -10.24 -17.38
C CYS A 113 19.98 -10.15 -18.19
N GLU A 114 20.63 -8.98 -18.23
CA GLU A 114 21.95 -8.82 -18.87
C GLU A 114 22.99 -9.73 -18.18
N MET A 115 23.04 -9.71 -16.84
CA MET A 115 23.97 -10.56 -16.08
C MET A 115 23.72 -12.06 -16.30
N LEU A 116 22.46 -12.49 -16.38
CA LEU A 116 22.08 -13.88 -16.66
C LEU A 116 22.56 -14.30 -18.05
N ALA A 117 22.34 -13.46 -19.07
CA ALA A 117 22.79 -13.72 -20.44
C ALA A 117 24.32 -13.79 -20.54
N ASP A 118 25.05 -12.88 -19.88
CA ASP A 118 26.52 -12.86 -19.86
C ASP A 118 27.13 -14.14 -19.25
N HIS A 119 26.37 -14.86 -18.42
CA HIS A 119 26.77 -16.12 -17.79
C HIS A 119 26.16 -17.36 -18.48
N GLY A 120 25.52 -17.20 -19.65
CA GLY A 120 24.97 -18.29 -20.46
C GLY A 120 23.71 -18.93 -19.87
N VAL A 121 22.91 -18.19 -19.10
CA VAL A 121 21.63 -18.65 -18.56
C VAL A 121 20.50 -18.28 -19.51
N ASP A 122 20.00 -19.28 -20.27
CA ASP A 122 18.99 -19.07 -21.31
C ASP A 122 17.55 -19.38 -20.86
N ASP A 123 17.36 -20.28 -19.89
CA ASP A 123 16.05 -20.66 -19.34
C ASP A 123 15.64 -19.69 -18.21
N VAL A 124 15.23 -18.49 -18.62
CA VAL A 124 14.79 -17.41 -17.72
C VAL A 124 13.29 -17.15 -17.91
N HIS A 125 12.53 -17.24 -16.83
CA HIS A 125 11.12 -16.85 -16.78
C HIS A 125 10.94 -15.69 -15.79
N ILE A 126 10.15 -14.69 -16.15
CA ILE A 126 9.77 -13.56 -15.30
C ILE A 126 8.30 -13.72 -14.92
N ILE A 127 8.00 -13.71 -13.63
CA ILE A 127 6.64 -13.88 -13.10
C ILE A 127 6.27 -12.65 -12.29
N ILE A 128 5.15 -12.03 -12.66
CA ILE A 128 4.57 -10.94 -11.88
C ILE A 128 3.90 -11.56 -10.65
N ALA A 129 4.40 -11.18 -9.48
CA ALA A 129 4.00 -11.72 -8.19
C ALA A 129 2.71 -11.04 -7.72
N LEU A 130 1.57 -11.63 -8.07
CA LEU A 130 0.23 -11.08 -7.77
C LEU A 130 -0.34 -11.57 -6.43
N GLY A 131 0.07 -12.73 -5.95
CA GLY A 131 -0.73 -13.51 -5.00
C GLY A 131 -2.16 -13.68 -5.55
N LEU A 132 -3.14 -13.07 -4.89
CA LEU A 132 -4.55 -13.06 -5.31
C LEU A 132 -5.04 -11.70 -5.86
N HIS A 133 -4.12 -10.82 -6.24
CA HIS A 133 -4.43 -9.59 -6.95
C HIS A 133 -4.94 -9.87 -8.36
N ARG A 134 -5.62 -8.87 -8.96
CA ARG A 134 -6.01 -8.99 -10.36
C ARG A 134 -4.81 -9.18 -11.29
N ARG A 135 -5.01 -9.90 -12.39
CA ARG A 135 -4.06 -9.88 -13.50
C ARG A 135 -3.86 -8.45 -13.99
N MET A 136 -2.60 -8.07 -14.20
CA MET A 136 -2.27 -6.80 -14.82
C MET A 136 -2.64 -6.82 -16.31
N HIS A 137 -3.08 -5.67 -16.82
CA HIS A 137 -3.25 -5.47 -18.25
C HIS A 137 -1.90 -5.45 -18.95
N ASP A 138 -1.84 -5.95 -20.19
CA ASP A 138 -0.63 -6.00 -21.02
C ASP A 138 0.13 -4.65 -21.05
N TRP A 139 -0.60 -3.54 -21.21
CA TRP A 139 -0.01 -2.21 -21.24
C TRP A 139 0.56 -1.77 -19.88
N GLU A 140 0.01 -2.24 -18.76
CA GLU A 140 0.53 -1.98 -17.42
C GLU A 140 1.87 -2.70 -17.24
N ILE A 141 1.93 -3.96 -17.68
CA ILE A 141 3.15 -4.77 -17.64
C ILE A 141 4.23 -4.13 -18.52
N LYS A 142 3.91 -3.84 -19.79
CA LYS A 142 4.86 -3.18 -20.72
C LYS A 142 5.40 -1.88 -20.14
N ARG A 143 4.54 -1.06 -19.53
CA ARG A 143 4.95 0.19 -18.88
C ARG A 143 5.90 -0.05 -17.70
N MET A 144 5.62 -1.06 -16.88
CA MET A 144 6.37 -1.38 -15.66
C MET A 144 7.74 -1.98 -15.97
N VAL A 145 7.83 -2.91 -16.91
CA VAL A 145 9.09 -3.63 -17.21
C VAL A 145 9.94 -2.94 -18.28
N GLY A 146 9.35 -2.00 -19.03
CA GLY A 146 10.00 -1.32 -20.15
C GLY A 146 10.01 -2.13 -21.45
N GLU A 147 10.23 -1.44 -22.57
CA GLU A 147 10.10 -2.06 -23.90
C GLU A 147 11.09 -3.19 -24.15
N ARG A 148 12.32 -3.09 -23.62
CA ARG A 148 13.35 -4.10 -23.83
C ARG A 148 12.95 -5.45 -23.23
N ILE A 149 12.61 -5.45 -21.94
CA ILE A 149 12.18 -6.67 -21.24
C ILE A 149 10.88 -7.20 -21.83
N TRP A 150 9.94 -6.30 -22.15
CA TRP A 150 8.68 -6.67 -22.79
C TRP A 150 8.90 -7.43 -24.10
N ASN A 151 9.67 -6.85 -25.04
CA ASN A 151 9.86 -7.43 -26.36
C ASN A 151 10.58 -8.79 -26.33
N GLU A 152 11.40 -9.04 -25.32
CA GLU A 152 12.21 -10.25 -25.21
C GLU A 152 11.51 -11.41 -24.49
N TYR A 153 10.67 -11.11 -23.49
CA TYR A 153 10.07 -12.11 -22.63
C TYR A 153 8.54 -12.23 -22.77
N TRP A 154 7.81 -11.18 -23.17
CA TRP A 154 6.35 -11.25 -23.27
C TRP A 154 5.89 -11.96 -24.57
N PRO A 155 4.81 -12.77 -24.52
CA PRO A 155 4.08 -13.26 -23.34
C PRO A 155 4.61 -14.59 -22.78
N ASP A 156 5.51 -15.27 -23.52
CA ASP A 156 5.82 -16.69 -23.27
C ASP A 156 6.69 -16.92 -22.02
N ARG A 157 7.51 -15.94 -21.67
CA ARG A 157 8.45 -15.98 -20.54
C ARG A 157 8.32 -14.78 -19.59
N LEU A 158 7.32 -13.92 -19.78
CA LEU A 158 6.91 -12.87 -18.84
C LEU A 158 5.40 -12.95 -18.69
N TYR A 159 4.91 -13.29 -17.51
CA TYR A 159 3.47 -13.48 -17.29
C TYR A 159 3.02 -13.21 -15.85
N ASN A 160 1.73 -12.98 -15.70
CA ASN A 160 1.07 -12.88 -14.39
C ASN A 160 1.00 -14.24 -13.70
N HIS A 161 1.37 -14.31 -12.42
CA HIS A 161 1.08 -15.45 -11.58
C HIS A 161 -0.43 -15.81 -11.60
N ASP A 162 -0.74 -17.10 -11.53
CA ASP A 162 -2.09 -17.63 -11.41
C ASP A 162 -2.17 -18.54 -10.18
N GLY A 163 -2.58 -17.97 -9.05
CA GLY A 163 -2.74 -18.70 -7.78
C GLY A 163 -3.90 -19.73 -7.76
N CYS A 164 -4.64 -19.87 -8.86
CA CYS A 164 -5.71 -20.86 -9.01
C CYS A 164 -5.44 -21.84 -10.15
N ASP A 165 -4.20 -21.91 -10.64
CA ASP A 165 -3.85 -22.84 -11.70
C ASP A 165 -3.75 -24.28 -11.16
N PRO A 166 -4.65 -25.20 -11.55
CA PRO A 166 -4.64 -26.58 -11.03
C PRO A 166 -3.34 -27.30 -11.35
N ASP A 167 -2.72 -26.95 -12.48
CA ASP A 167 -1.45 -27.52 -12.93
C ASP A 167 -0.28 -26.57 -12.69
N GLY A 168 -0.48 -25.38 -12.13
CA GLY A 168 0.56 -24.36 -11.96
C GLY A 168 1.08 -24.22 -10.54
N MET A 169 0.49 -24.95 -9.58
CA MET A 169 0.80 -24.84 -8.15
C MET A 169 1.36 -26.15 -7.60
N VAL A 170 2.19 -26.05 -6.56
CA VAL A 170 2.74 -27.17 -5.79
C VAL A 170 2.73 -26.86 -4.30
N VAL A 171 2.50 -27.87 -3.47
CA VAL A 171 2.62 -27.76 -2.01
C VAL A 171 4.06 -28.04 -1.62
N LEU A 172 4.73 -27.08 -0.98
CA LEU A 172 6.06 -27.25 -0.42
C LEU A 172 6.04 -27.97 0.94
N GLY A 173 4.96 -27.79 1.70
CA GLY A 173 4.76 -28.44 2.98
C GLY A 173 3.88 -27.64 3.92
N HIS A 174 4.06 -27.89 5.22
CA HIS A 174 3.36 -27.20 6.29
C HIS A 174 4.34 -26.52 7.24
N THR A 175 4.00 -25.33 7.73
CA THR A 175 4.75 -24.69 8.81
C THR A 175 4.52 -25.44 10.14
N PRO A 176 5.34 -25.20 11.19
CA PRO A 176 5.09 -25.77 12.52
C PRO A 176 3.72 -25.41 13.13
N HIS A 177 3.04 -24.39 12.59
CA HIS A 177 1.70 -23.97 13.01
C HIS A 177 0.58 -24.61 12.16
N GLY A 178 0.92 -25.53 11.25
CA GLY A 178 -0.02 -26.22 10.38
C GLY A 178 -0.44 -25.42 9.14
N GLU A 179 0.20 -24.29 8.87
CA GLU A 179 -0.12 -23.45 7.71
C GLU A 179 0.39 -24.12 6.44
N ILE A 180 -0.49 -24.32 5.45
CA ILE A 180 -0.11 -24.86 4.14
C ILE A 180 0.75 -23.83 3.40
N VAL A 181 1.87 -24.27 2.82
CA VAL A 181 2.72 -23.44 1.96
C VAL A 181 2.71 -24.01 0.54
N GLU A 182 1.99 -23.33 -0.32
CA GLU A 182 1.83 -23.53 -1.75
C GLU A 182 2.59 -22.45 -2.50
N MET A 183 3.14 -22.81 -3.65
CA MET A 183 3.78 -21.86 -4.53
C MET A 183 3.61 -22.26 -5.99
N ASN A 184 3.73 -21.27 -6.86
CA ASN A 184 3.91 -21.46 -8.29
C ASN A 184 4.98 -22.53 -8.57
N ARG A 185 4.67 -23.49 -9.44
CA ARG A 185 5.56 -24.61 -9.79
C ARG A 185 6.87 -24.13 -10.39
N ARG A 186 6.85 -23.10 -11.23
CA ARG A 186 8.04 -22.62 -11.95
C ARG A 186 9.19 -22.19 -11.02
N PRO A 187 8.99 -21.32 -10.01
CA PRO A 187 10.05 -21.02 -9.03
C PRO A 187 10.41 -22.23 -8.17
N ALA A 188 9.45 -23.09 -7.80
CA ALA A 188 9.72 -24.29 -7.00
C ALA A 188 10.63 -25.32 -7.71
N GLU A 189 10.61 -25.35 -9.04
CA GLU A 189 11.43 -26.25 -9.87
C GLU A 189 12.66 -25.55 -10.49
N SER A 190 12.90 -24.27 -10.17
CA SER A 190 14.05 -23.52 -10.67
C SER A 190 15.29 -23.80 -9.84
N ASP A 191 16.47 -23.79 -10.48
CA ASP A 191 17.75 -23.90 -9.77
C ASP A 191 18.05 -22.64 -8.94
N LEU A 192 17.51 -21.48 -9.36
CA LEU A 192 17.58 -20.21 -8.65
C LEU A 192 16.31 -19.39 -8.89
N THR A 193 15.73 -18.86 -7.81
CA THR A 193 14.70 -17.83 -7.87
C THR A 193 15.29 -16.49 -7.43
N ILE A 194 15.10 -15.45 -8.24
CA ILE A 194 15.48 -14.07 -7.92
C ILE A 194 14.19 -13.31 -7.64
N TYR A 195 14.07 -12.63 -6.50
CA TYR A 195 12.89 -11.82 -6.19
C TYR A 195 13.23 -10.33 -6.26
N VAL A 196 12.53 -9.59 -7.13
CA VAL A 196 12.68 -8.14 -7.30
C VAL A 196 11.52 -7.43 -6.61
N ASN A 197 11.80 -6.88 -5.43
CA ASN A 197 10.83 -6.15 -4.63
C ASN A 197 10.98 -4.62 -4.76
N LEU A 198 9.85 -3.92 -4.67
CA LEU A 198 9.74 -2.49 -4.52
C LEU A 198 9.15 -2.13 -3.15
N ASN A 199 9.99 -1.58 -2.29
CA ASN A 199 9.63 -1.19 -0.94
C ASN A 199 9.25 0.28 -0.87
N TYR A 200 7.95 0.51 -0.70
CA TYR A 200 7.38 1.81 -0.38
C TYR A 200 7.10 1.84 1.13
N VAL A 201 6.26 0.94 1.67
CA VAL A 201 5.99 0.86 3.13
C VAL A 201 6.69 -0.36 3.78
N PRO A 202 6.94 -0.37 5.12
CA PRO A 202 7.61 -1.49 5.82
C PRO A 202 6.94 -2.86 5.72
N MET A 203 5.70 -2.93 5.25
CA MET A 203 5.00 -4.18 4.98
C MET A 203 5.33 -4.76 3.60
N ASN A 204 6.09 -4.07 2.76
CA ASN A 204 6.63 -4.62 1.52
C ASN A 204 7.92 -5.39 1.81
N GLY A 205 8.37 -6.24 0.89
CA GLY A 205 9.64 -6.95 1.04
C GLY A 205 9.64 -8.09 2.06
N GLY A 206 10.84 -8.60 2.31
CA GLY A 206 11.14 -9.68 3.23
C GLY A 206 10.42 -10.98 2.90
N SER A 207 10.18 -11.77 3.94
CA SER A 207 9.53 -13.08 3.84
C SER A 207 8.13 -13.02 3.20
N LYS A 208 7.46 -11.87 3.22
CA LYS A 208 6.16 -11.67 2.56
C LYS A 208 6.25 -11.87 1.04
N SER A 209 7.32 -11.40 0.41
CA SER A 209 7.53 -11.48 -1.04
C SER A 209 7.27 -12.88 -1.59
N MET A 210 7.96 -13.87 -1.02
CA MET A 210 7.84 -15.27 -1.41
C MET A 210 6.60 -15.95 -0.82
N ALA A 211 6.22 -15.64 0.42
CA ALA A 211 5.07 -16.25 1.08
C ALA A 211 3.72 -15.84 0.47
N VAL A 212 3.64 -14.65 -0.13
CA VAL A 212 2.38 -14.07 -0.64
C VAL A 212 2.37 -13.93 -2.15
N GLY A 213 3.48 -13.44 -2.75
CA GLY A 213 3.46 -13.00 -4.14
C GLY A 213 3.25 -14.12 -5.17
N LEU A 214 3.61 -15.36 -4.82
CA LEU A 214 3.58 -16.52 -5.71
C LEU A 214 2.75 -17.68 -5.14
N CYS A 215 1.91 -17.42 -4.13
CA CYS A 215 1.13 -18.43 -3.43
C CYS A 215 -0.32 -18.53 -3.93
N GLY A 216 -0.94 -19.68 -3.65
CA GLY A 216 -2.37 -19.90 -3.88
C GLY A 216 -3.24 -19.44 -2.72
N TYR A 217 -4.56 -19.64 -2.87
CA TYR A 217 -5.54 -19.28 -1.84
C TYR A 217 -5.33 -20.01 -0.50
N GLU A 218 -4.94 -21.29 -0.52
CA GLU A 218 -4.79 -22.09 0.71
C GLU A 218 -3.66 -21.57 1.61
N SER A 219 -2.56 -21.10 1.03
CA SER A 219 -1.49 -20.45 1.80
C SER A 219 -1.88 -19.06 2.28
N LEU A 220 -2.53 -18.30 1.40
CA LEU A 220 -2.88 -16.92 1.70
C LEU A 220 -3.89 -16.81 2.84
N LYS A 221 -4.87 -17.73 2.90
CA LYS A 221 -5.91 -17.76 3.93
C LYS A 221 -5.40 -18.14 5.32
N ALA A 222 -4.17 -18.68 5.43
CA ALA A 222 -3.58 -19.01 6.72
C ALA A 222 -3.24 -17.76 7.57
N HIS A 223 -2.91 -16.65 6.90
CA HIS A 223 -2.51 -15.41 7.56
C HIS A 223 -3.46 -14.24 7.34
N HIS A 224 -4.25 -14.22 6.27
CA HIS A 224 -5.31 -13.22 6.07
C HIS A 224 -6.59 -13.61 6.83
N THR A 225 -6.47 -13.83 8.13
CA THR A 225 -7.60 -14.15 9.01
C THR A 225 -7.93 -12.98 9.93
N PRO A 226 -9.20 -12.80 10.35
CA PRO A 226 -9.57 -11.78 11.32
C PRO A 226 -8.73 -11.86 12.60
N LYS A 227 -8.45 -13.09 13.06
CA LYS A 227 -7.61 -13.36 14.23
C LYS A 227 -6.18 -12.83 14.07
N SER A 228 -5.54 -13.08 12.93
CA SER A 228 -4.17 -12.62 12.67
C SER A 228 -4.10 -11.10 12.54
N ILE A 229 -5.12 -10.48 11.94
CA ILE A 229 -5.20 -9.02 11.84
C ILE A 229 -5.36 -8.39 13.22
N VAL A 230 -6.26 -8.90 14.06
CA VAL A 230 -6.45 -8.39 15.43
C VAL A 230 -5.20 -8.59 16.28
N ALA A 231 -4.52 -9.73 16.14
CA ALA A 231 -3.27 -10.01 16.87
C ALA A 231 -2.07 -9.18 16.38
N SER A 232 -2.16 -8.55 15.21
CA SER A 232 -1.12 -7.66 14.70
C SER A 232 -1.24 -6.29 15.35
N ASN A 233 -0.21 -5.84 16.06
CA ASN A 233 -0.22 -4.50 16.64
C ASN A 233 -0.27 -3.46 15.52
N SER A 234 0.75 -3.45 14.67
CA SER A 234 0.82 -2.60 13.48
C SER A 234 1.20 -3.44 12.26
N PHE A 235 0.75 -3.03 11.08
CA PHE A 235 1.23 -3.60 9.81
C PHE A 235 2.56 -2.99 9.37
N MET A 236 2.94 -1.85 9.95
CA MET A 236 4.17 -1.11 9.64
C MET A 236 5.28 -1.34 10.69
N ASP A 237 5.08 -2.28 11.62
CA ASP A 237 6.03 -2.69 12.65
C ASP A 237 6.14 -4.23 12.67
N PRO A 238 6.84 -4.83 11.67
CA PRO A 238 6.86 -6.29 11.47
C PRO A 238 7.18 -7.12 12.73
N PRO A 239 8.12 -6.72 13.61
CA PRO A 239 8.39 -7.46 14.85
C PRO A 239 7.17 -7.60 15.78
N LYS A 240 6.20 -6.69 15.71
CA LYS A 240 4.98 -6.67 16.55
C LYS A 240 3.71 -7.05 15.75
N SER A 241 3.86 -7.76 14.64
CA SER A 241 2.79 -8.10 13.71
C SER A 241 2.63 -9.61 13.57
N ALA A 242 1.53 -10.17 14.09
CA ALA A 242 1.22 -11.59 13.94
C ALA A 242 1.11 -12.01 12.46
N LEU A 243 0.63 -11.10 11.60
CA LEU A 243 0.62 -11.26 10.16
C LEU A 243 2.05 -11.43 9.62
N SER A 244 2.98 -10.55 10.00
CA SER A 244 4.39 -10.63 9.59
C SER A 244 5.09 -11.88 10.13
N HIS A 245 4.73 -12.33 11.34
CA HIS A 245 5.25 -13.59 11.88
C HIS A 245 4.79 -14.79 11.07
N SER A 246 3.57 -14.80 10.55
CA SER A 246 3.12 -15.87 9.63
C SER A 246 3.86 -15.81 8.30
N PHE A 247 4.04 -14.63 7.71
CA PHE A 247 4.88 -14.46 6.51
C PHE A 247 6.28 -15.05 6.74
N LYS A 248 6.90 -14.75 7.87
CA LYS A 248 8.22 -15.29 8.24
C LYS A 248 8.22 -16.81 8.34
N ARG A 249 7.23 -17.42 9.00
CA ARG A 249 7.15 -18.89 9.09
C ARG A 249 7.03 -19.56 7.72
N GLN A 250 6.19 -19.02 6.84
CA GLN A 250 6.06 -19.54 5.49
C GLN A 250 7.33 -19.28 4.66
N GLY A 251 7.90 -18.08 4.76
CA GLY A 251 9.16 -17.69 4.11
C GLY A 251 10.32 -18.59 4.52
N GLU A 252 10.48 -18.89 5.81
CA GLU A 252 11.51 -19.82 6.31
C GLU A 252 11.37 -21.23 5.70
N LEU A 253 10.15 -21.71 5.43
CA LEU A 253 9.95 -22.98 4.73
C LEU A 253 10.34 -22.86 3.25
N VAL A 254 10.02 -21.74 2.61
CA VAL A 254 10.45 -21.45 1.23
C VAL A 254 11.98 -21.42 1.13
N GLU A 255 12.66 -20.67 1.98
CA GLU A 255 14.13 -20.53 1.98
C GLU A 255 14.86 -21.86 2.26
N LYS A 256 14.23 -22.78 2.99
CA LYS A 256 14.79 -24.14 3.21
C LYS A 256 14.63 -25.05 2.00
N THR A 257 13.67 -24.75 1.13
CA THR A 257 13.28 -25.64 0.01
C THR A 257 13.81 -25.13 -1.33
N LEU A 258 13.94 -23.82 -1.49
CA LEU A 258 14.37 -23.15 -2.72
C LEU A 258 15.64 -22.33 -2.46
N LYS A 259 16.46 -22.18 -3.51
CA LYS A 259 17.52 -21.16 -3.52
C LYS A 259 16.92 -19.83 -3.97
N VAL A 260 16.81 -18.87 -3.05
CA VAL A 260 16.25 -17.54 -3.35
C VAL A 260 17.31 -16.44 -3.17
N PHE A 261 17.39 -15.52 -4.14
CA PHE A 261 18.20 -14.30 -4.07
C PHE A 261 17.28 -13.09 -4.08
N HIS A 262 17.24 -12.34 -2.97
CA HIS A 262 16.34 -11.19 -2.83
C HIS A 262 17.01 -9.92 -3.31
N ILE A 263 16.25 -9.06 -3.96
CA ILE A 263 16.65 -7.71 -4.37
C ILE A 263 15.55 -6.75 -3.92
N GLU A 264 15.87 -5.93 -2.92
CA GLU A 264 14.93 -4.99 -2.32
C GLU A 264 15.33 -3.56 -2.68
N THR A 265 14.43 -2.85 -3.36
CA THR A 265 14.61 -1.43 -3.69
C THR A 265 13.80 -0.56 -2.75
N VAL A 266 14.33 0.58 -2.33
CA VAL A 266 13.64 1.52 -1.42
C VAL A 266 13.47 2.86 -2.12
N LEU A 267 12.23 3.35 -2.16
CA LEU A 267 11.89 4.65 -2.76
C LEU A 267 11.71 5.74 -1.70
N ASN A 268 12.06 6.99 -2.05
CA ASN A 268 11.64 8.14 -1.25
C ASN A 268 10.12 8.40 -1.37
N ASN A 269 9.62 9.37 -0.62
CA ASN A 269 8.20 9.72 -0.58
C ASN A 269 7.84 10.94 -1.48
N ARG A 270 8.59 11.23 -2.56
CA ARG A 270 8.33 12.37 -3.48
C ARG A 270 7.08 12.17 -4.36
N CYS A 271 5.92 12.17 -3.71
CA CYS A 271 4.61 11.90 -4.33
C CYS A 271 4.19 12.97 -5.35
N PHE A 272 4.45 14.24 -5.04
CA PHE A 272 4.14 15.37 -5.94
C PHE A 272 5.40 16.14 -6.32
N ASP A 273 5.42 16.63 -7.56
CA ASP A 273 6.53 17.37 -8.15
C ASP A 273 6.02 18.39 -9.17
N GLY A 274 6.89 19.28 -9.64
CA GLY A 274 6.56 20.29 -10.64
C GLY A 274 5.38 21.18 -10.20
N PRO A 275 4.32 21.34 -11.02
CA PRO A 275 3.17 22.18 -10.68
C PRO A 275 2.42 21.78 -9.41
N LEU A 276 2.47 20.49 -9.03
CA LEU A 276 1.81 19.96 -7.82
C LEU A 276 2.75 19.87 -6.61
N GLY A 277 4.03 20.20 -6.76
CA GLY A 277 5.02 20.07 -5.68
C GLY A 277 4.70 20.91 -4.42
N PHE A 278 3.85 21.93 -4.54
CA PHE A 278 3.40 22.72 -3.39
C PHE A 278 2.53 21.91 -2.42
N LEU A 279 1.87 20.83 -2.87
CA LEU A 279 1.06 19.94 -2.01
C LEU A 279 1.92 19.18 -0.98
N MET A 280 3.24 19.14 -1.18
CA MET A 280 4.20 18.55 -0.23
C MET A 280 4.64 19.54 0.86
N LYS A 281 4.24 20.82 0.77
CA LYS A 281 4.62 21.85 1.73
C LYS A 281 3.59 21.93 2.85
N ASN A 282 4.04 22.46 3.98
CA ASN A 282 3.12 22.94 5.00
C ASN A 282 2.28 24.12 4.47
N GLU A 283 0.98 24.14 4.74
CA GLU A 283 0.09 25.21 4.27
C GLU A 283 0.39 26.58 4.89
N ASP A 284 1.01 26.62 6.07
CA ASP A 284 1.47 27.86 6.68
C ASP A 284 2.61 28.49 5.85
N ASP A 285 3.37 27.66 5.12
CA ASP A 285 4.51 28.07 4.29
C ASP A 285 4.09 28.35 2.82
N PHE A 286 2.80 28.30 2.50
CA PHE A 286 2.32 28.60 1.16
C PHE A 286 2.57 30.06 0.80
N THR A 287 3.31 30.26 -0.29
CA THR A 287 3.45 31.54 -0.97
C THR A 287 2.11 31.97 -1.60
N GLU A 288 1.97 33.24 -1.99
CA GLU A 288 0.79 33.70 -2.72
C GLU A 288 0.57 32.90 -4.01
N THR A 289 1.64 32.54 -4.71
CA THR A 289 1.59 31.69 -5.90
C THR A 289 1.08 30.28 -5.57
N ASP A 290 1.52 29.67 -4.46
CA ASP A 290 1.03 28.35 -4.05
C ASP A 290 -0.47 28.39 -3.72
N ARG A 291 -0.93 29.45 -3.04
CA ARG A 291 -2.36 29.66 -2.73
C ARG A 291 -3.21 29.79 -3.99
N LEU A 292 -2.75 30.60 -4.95
CA LEU A 292 -3.43 30.76 -6.24
C LEU A 292 -3.48 29.45 -7.04
N LYS A 293 -2.38 28.67 -7.06
CA LYS A 293 -2.35 27.34 -7.68
C LYS A 293 -3.38 26.40 -7.05
N PHE A 294 -3.43 26.34 -5.72
CA PHE A 294 -4.40 25.50 -5.02
C PHE A 294 -5.84 25.92 -5.34
N GLN A 295 -6.16 27.21 -5.24
CA GLN A 295 -7.50 27.73 -5.52
C GLN A 295 -7.94 27.44 -6.96
N GLY A 296 -7.06 27.69 -7.94
CA GLY A 296 -7.34 27.39 -9.34
C GLY A 296 -7.54 25.90 -9.59
N MET A 297 -6.68 25.05 -9.02
CA MET A 297 -6.81 23.60 -9.09
C MET A 297 -8.11 23.11 -8.47
N LYS A 298 -8.44 23.55 -7.25
CA LYS A 298 -9.67 23.17 -6.56
C LYS A 298 -10.90 23.61 -7.33
N TRP A 299 -10.93 24.87 -7.82
CA TRP A 299 -12.02 25.37 -8.64
C TRP A 299 -12.22 24.53 -9.90
N ALA A 300 -11.14 24.15 -10.59
CA ALA A 300 -11.22 23.30 -11.77
C ALA A 300 -11.76 21.90 -11.42
N LEU A 301 -11.23 21.27 -10.36
CA LEU A 301 -11.70 19.97 -9.88
C LEU A 301 -13.18 20.01 -9.48
N ASP A 302 -13.65 21.04 -8.77
CA ASP A 302 -15.06 21.17 -8.37
C ASP A 302 -16.03 21.23 -9.57
N LYS A 303 -15.56 21.61 -10.76
CA LYS A 303 -16.37 21.68 -12.00
C LYS A 303 -16.26 20.45 -12.89
N LEU A 304 -15.28 19.59 -12.66
CA LEU A 304 -15.03 18.42 -13.51
C LEU A 304 -15.94 17.24 -13.12
N PRO A 305 -16.46 16.48 -14.10
CA PRO A 305 -17.09 15.19 -13.84
C PRO A 305 -16.14 14.24 -13.12
N PHE A 306 -16.69 13.34 -12.30
CA PHE A 306 -15.91 12.36 -11.52
C PHE A 306 -14.85 11.62 -12.35
N ALA A 307 -15.22 11.08 -13.51
CA ALA A 307 -14.31 10.34 -14.37
C ALA A 307 -13.12 11.19 -14.85
N ALA A 308 -13.36 12.47 -15.17
CA ALA A 308 -12.30 13.38 -15.59
C ALA A 308 -11.33 13.70 -14.46
N ARG A 309 -11.83 13.93 -13.23
CA ARG A 309 -10.96 14.11 -12.05
C ARG A 309 -10.10 12.89 -11.81
N ARG A 310 -10.71 11.70 -11.88
CA ARG A 310 -10.02 10.42 -11.68
C ARG A 310 -8.89 10.22 -12.68
N GLU A 311 -9.13 10.48 -13.96
CA GLU A 311 -8.10 10.40 -15.00
C GLU A 311 -6.92 11.36 -14.74
N ILE A 312 -7.17 12.60 -14.28
CA ILE A 312 -6.10 13.55 -13.95
C ILE A 312 -5.17 12.96 -12.87
N PHE A 313 -5.76 12.45 -11.79
CA PHE A 313 -5.02 11.93 -10.65
C PHE A 313 -4.33 10.59 -10.96
N MET A 314 -4.97 9.68 -11.70
CA MET A 314 -4.39 8.38 -12.05
C MET A 314 -3.25 8.49 -13.08
N ARG A 315 -3.27 9.50 -13.94
CA ARG A 315 -2.22 9.71 -14.97
C ARG A 315 -1.00 10.46 -14.48
N GLN A 316 -1.01 11.00 -13.27
CA GLN A 316 0.11 11.77 -12.75
C GLN A 316 1.11 10.85 -12.05
N PRO A 317 2.26 10.53 -12.68
CA PRO A 317 3.27 9.72 -12.03
C PRO A 317 3.99 10.52 -10.94
N ALA A 318 4.27 9.86 -9.83
CA ALA A 318 5.09 10.39 -8.76
C ALA A 318 6.57 10.42 -9.15
N ALA A 319 7.28 11.42 -8.65
CA ALA A 319 8.70 11.62 -8.91
C ALA A 319 9.58 10.85 -7.92
N PHE A 320 9.16 9.64 -7.54
CA PHE A 320 9.92 8.82 -6.60
C PHE A 320 11.33 8.56 -7.11
N GLU A 321 12.28 8.59 -6.19
CA GLU A 321 13.68 8.32 -6.47
C GLU A 321 14.15 7.14 -5.62
N LEU A 322 15.02 6.31 -6.18
CA LEU A 322 15.68 5.22 -5.46
C LEU A 322 16.57 5.83 -4.38
N ILE A 323 16.37 5.47 -3.12
CA ILE A 323 17.21 5.91 -1.98
C ILE A 323 18.05 4.78 -1.37
N GLY A 324 17.77 3.53 -1.76
CA GLY A 324 18.55 2.37 -1.36
C GLY A 324 18.21 1.15 -2.22
N CYS A 325 19.19 0.29 -2.44
CA CYS A 325 18.99 -1.04 -2.99
C CYS A 325 19.88 -2.01 -2.21
N TYR A 326 19.28 -3.10 -1.74
CA TYR A 326 19.93 -4.14 -0.96
C TYR A 326 19.61 -5.48 -1.62
N ALA A 327 20.51 -6.45 -1.52
CA ALA A 327 20.29 -7.76 -2.11
C ALA A 327 20.97 -8.84 -1.27
N GLY A 328 20.55 -10.09 -1.42
CA GLY A 328 21.15 -11.24 -0.73
C GLY A 328 20.11 -12.15 -0.08
N SER A 329 20.44 -12.63 1.13
CA SER A 329 19.55 -13.45 1.95
C SER A 329 18.38 -12.60 2.48
N CYS A 330 17.20 -13.23 2.62
CA CYS A 330 15.93 -12.57 2.89
C CYS A 330 15.97 -11.58 4.08
N GLU A 331 16.15 -12.08 5.31
CA GLU A 331 16.01 -11.26 6.51
C GLU A 331 17.12 -10.18 6.66
N PRO A 332 18.42 -10.47 6.42
CA PRO A 332 19.46 -9.44 6.49
C PRO A 332 19.28 -8.33 5.45
N THR A 333 18.82 -8.67 4.24
CA THR A 333 18.47 -7.70 3.21
C THR A 333 17.31 -6.83 3.68
N HIS A 334 16.25 -7.47 4.19
CA HIS A 334 15.05 -6.78 4.63
C HIS A 334 15.29 -5.85 5.83
N ASP A 335 16.15 -6.23 6.78
CA ASP A 335 16.51 -5.38 7.92
C ASP A 335 17.13 -4.05 7.46
N ARG A 336 18.00 -4.07 6.43
CA ARG A 336 18.57 -2.86 5.83
C ARG A 336 17.52 -2.02 5.10
N THR A 337 16.61 -2.68 4.37
CA THR A 337 15.46 -2.04 3.72
C THR A 337 14.60 -1.31 4.74
N LEU A 338 14.18 -1.97 5.82
CA LEU A 338 13.36 -1.41 6.88
C LEU A 338 14.04 -0.22 7.54
N ALA A 339 15.34 -0.30 7.82
CA ALA A 339 16.11 0.82 8.38
C ALA A 339 16.04 2.05 7.46
N LYS A 340 16.23 1.87 6.15
CA LYS A 340 16.14 2.98 5.17
C LYS A 340 14.72 3.53 5.01
N GLN A 341 13.70 2.66 5.01
CA GLN A 341 12.31 3.10 4.98
C GLN A 341 11.91 3.88 6.23
N ASN A 342 12.36 3.45 7.40
CA ASN A 342 12.09 4.13 8.66
C ASN A 342 12.77 5.51 8.71
N GLU A 343 13.99 5.62 8.18
CA GLU A 343 14.67 6.92 8.03
C GLU A 343 13.81 7.92 7.24
N GLN A 344 13.25 7.49 6.10
CA GLN A 344 12.38 8.30 5.25
C GLN A 344 11.00 8.56 5.87
N ASN A 345 10.36 7.57 6.48
CA ASN A 345 8.92 7.64 6.73
C ASN A 345 8.51 7.84 8.19
N CYS A 346 9.36 7.49 9.16
CA CYS A 346 9.00 7.59 10.57
C CYS A 346 9.07 9.03 11.09
N VAL A 347 8.00 9.50 11.71
CA VAL A 347 7.90 10.77 12.42
C VAL A 347 7.65 10.47 13.89
N GLU A 348 8.52 10.97 14.78
CA GLU A 348 8.33 10.80 16.23
C GLU A 348 7.18 11.67 16.73
N VAL A 349 6.24 11.09 17.49
CA VAL A 349 5.03 11.75 17.95
C VAL A 349 4.82 11.54 19.45
N ASP A 350 4.52 12.61 20.18
CA ASP A 350 4.26 12.57 21.62
C ASP A 350 2.83 12.09 21.92
N GLY A 351 2.65 10.80 22.23
CA GLY A 351 1.37 10.25 22.72
C GLY A 351 0.19 10.26 21.73
N PRO A 352 -0.90 9.57 22.09
CA PRO A 352 -2.04 9.35 21.20
C PRO A 352 -3.00 10.55 21.14
N ALA A 353 -4.02 10.40 20.30
CA ALA A 353 -5.11 11.32 20.04
C ALA A 353 -6.44 10.74 20.50
N ASP A 354 -7.32 11.61 21.00
CA ASP A 354 -8.72 11.28 21.28
C ASP A 354 -9.56 11.27 20.00
N ILE A 355 -9.25 12.19 19.09
CA ILE A 355 -9.93 12.39 17.81
C ILE A 355 -8.88 12.42 16.71
N LEU A 356 -9.01 11.55 15.71
CA LEU A 356 -8.09 11.47 14.59
C LEU A 356 -8.78 11.89 13.29
N LEU A 357 -8.19 12.84 12.56
CA LEU A 357 -8.63 13.30 11.24
C LEU A 357 -7.73 12.74 10.14
N MET A 358 -8.32 12.25 9.05
CA MET A 358 -7.60 11.79 7.86
C MET A 358 -8.35 12.11 6.57
N GLY A 359 -7.64 12.59 5.56
CA GLY A 359 -8.20 12.68 4.20
C GLY A 359 -7.94 11.41 3.40
N ILE A 360 -8.98 10.79 2.83
CA ILE A 360 -8.81 9.58 2.02
C ILE A 360 -8.60 9.97 0.55
N PRO A 361 -7.44 9.63 -0.06
CA PRO A 361 -7.15 9.95 -1.46
C PRO A 361 -7.88 9.03 -2.43
N TYR A 362 -7.75 9.31 -3.72
CA TYR A 362 -8.38 8.59 -4.83
C TYR A 362 -7.85 7.16 -5.09
N ILE A 363 -6.76 6.76 -4.41
CA ILE A 363 -5.99 5.56 -4.72
C ILE A 363 -5.65 4.74 -3.47
N SER A 364 -5.64 3.42 -3.64
CA SER A 364 -5.16 2.39 -2.72
C SER A 364 -4.39 1.33 -3.52
N PRO A 365 -3.68 0.40 -2.85
CA PRO A 365 -2.99 -0.69 -3.54
C PRO A 365 -3.92 -1.55 -4.41
N TYR A 366 -5.21 -1.53 -4.12
CA TYR A 366 -6.20 -2.44 -4.70
C TYR A 366 -7.13 -1.80 -5.74
N ASN A 367 -6.89 -0.54 -6.13
CA ASN A 367 -7.67 0.15 -7.17
C ASN A 367 -6.82 0.84 -8.25
N VAL A 368 -5.54 0.49 -8.37
CA VAL A 368 -4.65 1.03 -9.40
C VAL A 368 -5.29 0.80 -10.77
N ASN A 369 -5.50 1.90 -11.52
CA ASN A 369 -6.20 1.94 -12.80
C ASN A 369 -7.64 1.39 -12.83
N SER A 370 -8.26 1.14 -11.67
CA SER A 370 -9.70 0.87 -11.58
C SER A 370 -10.53 2.14 -11.79
N LYS A 371 -11.82 2.00 -12.11
CA LYS A 371 -12.77 3.11 -12.29
C LYS A 371 -13.20 3.83 -11.01
N ALA A 372 -12.95 3.27 -9.83
CA ALA A 372 -13.28 3.89 -8.54
C ALA A 372 -12.40 3.38 -7.39
N LEU A 373 -12.23 4.19 -6.34
CA LEU A 373 -11.95 3.68 -5.00
C LEU A 373 -13.30 3.29 -4.38
N ASN A 374 -13.63 2.00 -4.44
CA ASN A 374 -14.91 1.51 -3.98
C ASN A 374 -15.06 1.59 -2.44
N PRO A 375 -16.29 1.56 -1.89
CA PRO A 375 -16.53 1.71 -0.46
C PRO A 375 -15.70 0.79 0.45
N LEU A 376 -15.56 -0.48 0.08
CA LEU A 376 -14.76 -1.44 0.85
C LEU A 376 -13.28 -0.99 0.92
N LEU A 377 -12.74 -0.46 -0.17
CA LEU A 377 -11.37 0.05 -0.20
C LEU A 377 -11.19 1.38 0.57
N VAL A 378 -12.26 2.18 0.74
CA VAL A 378 -12.23 3.35 1.65
C VAL A 378 -12.07 2.88 3.09
N GLN A 379 -12.81 1.83 3.47
CA GLN A 379 -12.68 1.20 4.78
C GLN A 379 -11.27 0.63 5.01
N VAL A 380 -10.69 -0.02 3.99
CA VAL A 380 -9.30 -0.50 4.01
C VAL A 380 -8.32 0.66 4.21
N MET A 381 -8.49 1.79 3.53
CA MET A 381 -7.60 2.95 3.68
C MET A 381 -7.71 3.56 5.08
N ALA A 382 -8.93 3.74 5.59
CA ALA A 382 -9.16 4.42 6.86
C ALA A 382 -8.79 3.56 8.08
N LEU A 383 -9.35 2.34 8.16
CA LEU A 383 -9.26 1.48 9.35
C LEU A 383 -8.22 0.37 9.22
N GLY A 384 -7.74 0.12 8.00
CA GLY A 384 -6.59 -0.74 7.73
C GLY A 384 -5.31 0.09 7.62
N TYR A 385 -4.99 0.61 6.45
CA TYR A 385 -3.71 1.29 6.20
C TYR A 385 -3.45 2.46 7.15
N PHE A 386 -4.19 3.56 7.07
CA PHE A 386 -3.84 4.77 7.82
C PHE A 386 -3.96 4.58 9.34
N TYR A 387 -4.94 3.80 9.82
CA TYR A 387 -4.99 3.41 11.23
C TYR A 387 -3.72 2.67 11.66
N HIS A 388 -3.18 1.77 10.84
CA HIS A 388 -1.97 0.99 11.11
C HIS A 388 -0.66 1.67 10.70
N MET A 389 -0.65 2.92 10.24
CA MET A 389 0.56 3.66 9.89
C MET A 389 1.28 4.22 11.12
N TYR A 390 1.68 3.31 12.02
CA TYR A 390 2.41 3.62 13.24
C TYR A 390 3.41 2.54 13.63
N ARG A 391 4.35 2.90 14.49
CA ARG A 391 5.19 1.99 15.28
C ARG A 391 4.87 2.18 16.75
N ASN A 392 5.15 1.17 17.56
CA ASN A 392 4.89 1.13 19.00
C ASN A 392 3.39 1.12 19.38
N GLN A 393 2.66 2.22 19.21
CA GLN A 393 1.24 2.33 19.59
C GLN A 393 0.45 3.18 18.57
N PRO A 394 -0.86 2.94 18.40
CA PRO A 394 -1.67 3.69 17.44
C PRO A 394 -1.76 5.17 17.80
N ILE A 395 -1.88 6.02 16.79
CA ILE A 395 -2.16 7.44 17.01
C ILE A 395 -3.54 7.62 17.63
N LEU A 396 -4.57 6.91 17.16
CA LEU A 396 -5.88 6.96 17.81
C LEU A 396 -5.82 6.06 19.04
N ARG A 397 -6.13 6.59 20.23
CA ARG A 397 -6.26 5.75 21.41
C ARG A 397 -7.44 4.80 21.28
N ASP A 398 -7.41 3.70 22.03
CA ASP A 398 -8.55 2.81 22.17
C ASP A 398 -9.81 3.59 22.62
N GLY A 399 -10.92 3.37 21.91
CA GLY A 399 -12.19 4.07 22.10
C GLY A 399 -12.23 5.50 21.55
N GLY A 400 -11.19 5.97 20.87
CA GLY A 400 -11.17 7.27 20.19
C GLY A 400 -12.13 7.36 19.00
N VAL A 401 -12.32 8.58 18.49
CA VAL A 401 -13.20 8.84 17.33
C VAL A 401 -12.37 9.11 16.08
N LEU A 402 -12.67 8.42 14.98
CA LEU A 402 -12.08 8.66 13.67
C LEU A 402 -13.00 9.57 12.83
N ILE A 403 -12.43 10.63 12.27
CA ILE A 403 -13.08 11.50 11.29
C ILE A 403 -12.33 11.36 9.96
N LEU A 404 -13.05 11.08 8.88
CA LEU A 404 -12.45 10.97 7.55
C LEU A 404 -13.18 11.80 6.50
N THR A 405 -12.45 12.29 5.49
CA THR A 405 -13.04 13.01 4.35
C THR A 405 -13.05 12.14 3.10
N HIS A 406 -14.23 11.75 2.61
CA HIS A 406 -14.40 10.96 1.39
C HIS A 406 -15.85 11.00 0.87
N PRO A 407 -16.11 11.01 -0.46
CA PRO A 407 -17.47 11.02 -1.01
C PRO A 407 -18.29 9.76 -0.71
N CYS A 408 -17.63 8.63 -0.44
CA CYS A 408 -18.26 7.33 -0.18
C CYS A 408 -19.31 6.94 -1.24
N SER A 409 -19.05 7.27 -2.50
CA SER A 409 -19.93 6.93 -3.61
C SER A 409 -20.08 5.41 -3.74
N ASP A 410 -21.29 4.95 -4.05
CA ASP A 410 -21.56 3.56 -4.45
C ASP A 410 -21.06 3.29 -5.88
N LYS A 411 -19.73 3.22 -6.02
CA LYS A 411 -19.04 3.02 -7.30
C LYS A 411 -18.02 1.90 -7.20
N PHE A 412 -18.15 0.94 -8.09
CA PHE A 412 -17.23 -0.18 -8.25
C PHE A 412 -16.71 -0.22 -9.68
N ASP A 413 -15.55 -0.84 -9.87
CA ASP A 413 -15.13 -1.27 -11.18
C ASP A 413 -15.63 -2.71 -11.40
N PRO A 414 -16.64 -2.96 -12.25
CA PRO A 414 -17.17 -4.31 -12.43
C PRO A 414 -16.19 -5.27 -13.12
N VAL A 415 -15.12 -4.75 -13.76
CA VAL A 415 -14.09 -5.58 -14.38
C VAL A 415 -13.06 -6.01 -13.34
N HIS A 416 -12.58 -5.08 -12.51
CA HIS A 416 -11.57 -5.38 -11.50
C HIS A 416 -12.17 -5.98 -10.22
N HIS A 417 -13.37 -5.56 -9.84
CA HIS A 417 -13.95 -5.82 -8.52
C HIS A 417 -15.34 -6.50 -8.57
N PRO A 418 -15.61 -7.51 -9.43
CA PRO A 418 -16.93 -8.14 -9.50
C PRO A 418 -17.35 -8.78 -8.17
N SER A 419 -16.43 -9.50 -7.49
CA SER A 419 -16.69 -10.11 -6.18
C SER A 419 -16.92 -9.08 -5.06
N TYR A 420 -16.38 -7.88 -5.19
CA TYR A 420 -16.57 -6.80 -4.21
C TYR A 420 -18.00 -6.25 -4.25
N ILE A 421 -18.60 -6.22 -5.45
CA ILE A 421 -19.98 -5.77 -5.63
C ILE A 421 -20.92 -6.70 -4.88
N GLU A 422 -20.75 -8.01 -5.05
CA GLU A 422 -21.53 -9.00 -4.31
C GLU A 422 -21.24 -8.93 -2.81
N PHE A 423 -19.96 -8.87 -2.41
CA PHE A 423 -19.59 -8.77 -1.00
C PHE A 423 -20.25 -7.57 -0.32
N PHE A 424 -20.23 -6.40 -0.95
CA PHE A 424 -20.80 -5.19 -0.37
C PHE A 424 -22.33 -5.24 -0.30
N ASN A 425 -23.00 -5.71 -1.36
CA ASN A 425 -24.47 -5.67 -1.45
C ASN A 425 -25.18 -6.89 -0.84
N ARG A 426 -24.48 -8.01 -0.62
CA ARG A 426 -25.02 -9.23 -0.02
C ARG A 426 -24.41 -9.50 1.35
N VAL A 427 -23.09 -9.66 1.41
CA VAL A 427 -22.41 -10.13 2.63
C VAL A 427 -22.51 -9.07 3.73
N LEU A 428 -22.12 -7.82 3.45
CA LEU A 428 -22.14 -6.75 4.46
C LEU A 428 -23.55 -6.33 4.89
N THR A 429 -24.58 -6.62 4.09
CA THR A 429 -25.97 -6.41 4.51
C THR A 429 -26.50 -7.52 5.41
N GLU A 430 -25.89 -8.71 5.38
CA GLU A 430 -26.23 -9.83 6.26
C GLU A 430 -25.41 -9.80 7.55
N THR A 431 -24.11 -9.47 7.48
CA THR A 431 -23.24 -9.37 8.64
C THR A 431 -22.00 -8.51 8.36
N THR A 432 -21.58 -7.75 9.36
CA THR A 432 -20.31 -7.01 9.38
C THR A 432 -19.25 -7.68 10.27
N ASP A 433 -19.59 -8.80 10.91
CA ASP A 433 -18.66 -9.55 11.76
C ASP A 433 -17.68 -10.38 10.92
N SER A 434 -16.39 -10.08 11.05
CA SER A 434 -15.35 -10.71 10.25
C SER A 434 -15.25 -12.22 10.48
N TYR A 435 -15.50 -12.70 11.70
CA TYR A 435 -15.41 -14.12 12.02
C TYR A 435 -16.57 -14.91 11.42
N ALA A 436 -17.79 -14.36 11.46
CA ALA A 436 -18.92 -14.91 10.72
C ALA A 436 -18.65 -14.91 9.21
N ILE A 437 -18.02 -13.85 8.68
CA ILE A 437 -17.68 -13.77 7.25
C ILE A 437 -16.69 -14.87 6.84
N GLU A 438 -15.63 -15.05 7.64
CA GLU A 438 -14.61 -16.09 7.44
C GLU A 438 -15.24 -17.48 7.37
N GLN A 439 -16.15 -17.79 8.29
CA GLN A 439 -16.78 -19.10 8.38
C GLN A 439 -17.84 -19.36 7.31
N LYS A 440 -18.62 -18.35 6.92
CA LYS A 440 -19.80 -18.53 6.07
C LYS A 440 -19.55 -18.25 4.60
N TYR A 441 -18.77 -17.21 4.25
CA TYR A 441 -18.70 -16.72 2.86
C TYR A 441 -17.32 -16.79 2.23
N GLN A 442 -16.23 -16.87 3.01
CA GLN A 442 -14.88 -16.79 2.44
C GLN A 442 -14.62 -17.92 1.43
N ASP A 443 -14.83 -19.18 1.83
CA ASP A 443 -14.64 -20.33 0.95
C ASP A 443 -15.71 -20.38 -0.16
N GLU A 444 -16.95 -19.95 0.11
CA GLU A 444 -18.01 -19.84 -0.90
C GLU A 444 -17.57 -18.92 -2.05
N LEU A 445 -17.04 -17.74 -1.73
CA LEU A 445 -16.56 -16.78 -2.71
C LEU A 445 -15.24 -17.23 -3.34
N ALA A 446 -14.35 -17.85 -2.57
CA ALA A 446 -13.06 -18.36 -3.04
C ALA A 446 -13.21 -19.42 -4.13
N TYR A 447 -14.10 -20.39 -3.91
CA TYR A 447 -14.30 -21.52 -4.81
C TYR A 447 -15.42 -21.31 -5.84
N ASN A 448 -16.00 -20.11 -5.91
CA ASN A 448 -17.01 -19.80 -6.91
C ASN A 448 -16.41 -19.91 -8.33
N PRO A 449 -16.92 -20.81 -9.21
CA PRO A 449 -16.33 -21.04 -10.52
C PRO A 449 -16.33 -19.79 -11.42
N SER A 450 -17.32 -18.91 -11.26
CA SER A 450 -17.38 -17.67 -12.04
C SER A 450 -16.30 -16.68 -11.61
N TYR A 451 -16.04 -16.56 -10.31
CA TYR A 451 -14.96 -15.70 -9.81
C TYR A 451 -13.57 -16.24 -10.13
N ILE A 452 -13.39 -17.57 -10.07
CA ILE A 452 -12.16 -18.21 -10.54
C ILE A 452 -11.94 -17.90 -12.02
N GLU A 453 -12.93 -18.08 -12.88
CA GLU A 453 -12.80 -17.80 -14.32
C GLU A 453 -12.45 -16.32 -14.58
N MET A 454 -13.15 -15.39 -13.94
CA MET A 454 -12.86 -13.95 -14.06
C MET A 454 -11.47 -13.55 -13.55
N TYR A 455 -10.98 -14.20 -12.49
CA TYR A 455 -9.65 -13.99 -11.94
C TYR A 455 -8.56 -14.54 -12.87
N ARG A 456 -8.72 -15.79 -13.33
CA ARG A 456 -7.71 -16.49 -14.14
C ARG A 456 -7.62 -15.98 -15.57
N ARG A 457 -8.76 -15.63 -16.18
CA ARG A 457 -8.86 -15.26 -17.60
C ARG A 457 -9.20 -13.80 -17.84
N GLY A 458 -9.61 -13.06 -16.81
CA GLY A 458 -9.87 -11.63 -16.87
C GLY A 458 -8.89 -10.80 -16.05
N ASN A 459 -9.34 -9.61 -15.63
CA ASN A 459 -8.59 -8.70 -14.76
C ASN A 459 -9.30 -8.49 -13.42
N ALA A 460 -10.07 -9.48 -12.96
CA ALA A 460 -10.73 -9.42 -11.66
C ALA A 460 -9.77 -9.84 -10.54
N TYR A 461 -9.95 -9.25 -9.35
CA TYR A 461 -9.38 -9.80 -8.12
C TYR A 461 -10.04 -11.15 -7.79
N HIS A 462 -9.31 -12.01 -7.07
CA HIS A 462 -9.83 -13.30 -6.63
C HIS A 462 -11.12 -13.17 -5.78
N GLY A 463 -11.99 -14.17 -5.83
CA GLY A 463 -13.29 -14.17 -5.13
C GLY A 463 -13.19 -13.97 -3.62
N ALA A 464 -12.15 -14.50 -2.98
CA ALA A 464 -11.89 -14.32 -1.54
C ALA A 464 -11.31 -12.94 -1.17
N HIS A 465 -10.75 -12.21 -2.13
CA HIS A 465 -10.05 -10.95 -1.87
C HIS A 465 -10.88 -9.88 -1.12
N PRO A 466 -12.18 -9.64 -1.40
CA PRO A 466 -12.99 -8.71 -0.60
C PRO A 466 -13.14 -9.11 0.88
N CYS A 467 -13.14 -10.41 1.21
CA CYS A 467 -13.14 -10.85 2.61
C CYS A 467 -11.89 -10.36 3.34
N PHE A 468 -10.71 -10.57 2.73
CA PHE A 468 -9.43 -10.11 3.29
C PHE A 468 -9.38 -8.59 3.45
N MET A 469 -9.96 -7.86 2.50
CA MET A 469 -10.07 -6.40 2.60
C MET A 469 -10.93 -5.97 3.78
N TRP A 470 -12.04 -6.67 4.04
CA TRP A 470 -12.83 -6.40 5.23
C TRP A 470 -12.07 -6.71 6.52
N TYR A 471 -11.33 -7.82 6.57
CA TYR A 471 -10.53 -8.18 7.75
C TYR A 471 -9.41 -7.18 8.01
N TRP A 472 -8.87 -6.57 6.96
CA TRP A 472 -7.75 -5.63 7.03
C TRP A 472 -7.96 -4.48 8.02
N GLY A 473 -9.20 -4.00 8.17
CA GLY A 473 -9.53 -2.98 9.16
C GLY A 473 -10.27 -3.50 10.39
N GLN A 474 -10.23 -4.82 10.68
CA GLN A 474 -10.86 -5.40 11.86
C GLN A 474 -10.34 -4.76 13.14
N ARG A 475 -9.01 -4.66 13.30
CA ARG A 475 -8.43 -4.03 14.50
C ARG A 475 -8.83 -2.55 14.59
N GLY A 476 -8.77 -1.80 13.48
CA GLY A 476 -9.23 -0.41 13.46
C GLY A 476 -10.70 -0.28 13.88
N ARG A 477 -11.58 -1.17 13.41
CA ARG A 477 -12.99 -1.20 13.81
C ARG A 477 -13.17 -1.52 15.30
N GLU A 478 -12.45 -2.50 15.85
CA GLU A 478 -12.57 -2.88 17.26
C GLU A 478 -12.07 -1.79 18.22
N LYS A 479 -11.08 -0.99 17.78
CA LYS A 479 -10.44 0.02 18.63
C LYS A 479 -11.02 1.42 18.46
N THR A 480 -11.75 1.68 17.39
CA THR A 480 -12.41 2.96 17.14
C THR A 480 -13.84 2.92 17.69
N SER A 481 -14.24 3.90 18.50
CA SER A 481 -15.61 3.94 19.02
C SER A 481 -16.64 4.38 17.99
N ARG A 482 -16.25 5.35 17.15
CA ARG A 482 -17.12 5.96 16.12
C ARG A 482 -16.27 6.35 14.91
N VAL A 483 -16.83 6.17 13.72
CA VAL A 483 -16.28 6.66 12.47
C VAL A 483 -17.27 7.66 11.88
N ILE A 484 -16.81 8.88 11.64
CA ILE A 484 -17.63 9.97 11.08
C ILE A 484 -17.03 10.35 9.73
N VAL A 485 -17.79 10.17 8.66
CA VAL A 485 -17.38 10.62 7.31
C VAL A 485 -17.95 12.00 7.01
N VAL A 486 -17.07 12.89 6.56
CA VAL A 486 -17.43 14.22 6.08
C VAL A 486 -17.47 14.23 4.56
N GLY A 487 -18.58 14.72 4.03
CA GLY A 487 -18.79 14.87 2.59
C GLY A 487 -19.32 13.62 1.89
N ALA A 488 -19.91 12.64 2.59
CA ALA A 488 -20.56 11.53 1.91
C ALA A 488 -21.66 12.03 0.95
N ASP A 489 -21.70 11.49 -0.27
CA ASP A 489 -22.69 11.86 -1.30
C ASP A 489 -24.00 11.07 -1.17
N ASN A 490 -24.04 10.11 -0.27
CA ASN A 490 -25.20 9.29 0.08
C ASN A 490 -25.12 8.81 1.54
N ALA A 491 -26.25 8.44 2.13
CA ALA A 491 -26.31 7.92 3.50
C ALA A 491 -26.16 6.39 3.59
N THR A 492 -26.49 5.67 2.51
CA THR A 492 -26.55 4.20 2.49
C THR A 492 -25.17 3.55 2.67
N VAL A 493 -24.18 4.00 1.91
CA VAL A 493 -22.83 3.42 1.94
C VAL A 493 -22.16 3.59 3.32
N PRO A 494 -22.13 4.78 3.93
CA PRO A 494 -21.67 4.93 5.31
C PRO A 494 -22.43 4.03 6.29
N ALA A 495 -23.77 3.94 6.16
CA ALA A 495 -24.59 3.13 7.06
C ALA A 495 -24.27 1.63 6.98
N ILE A 496 -24.05 1.07 5.78
CA ILE A 496 -23.63 -0.34 5.61
C ILE A 496 -22.29 -0.61 6.31
N MET A 497 -21.37 0.34 6.28
CA MET A 497 -20.08 0.23 6.97
C MET A 497 -20.14 0.51 8.48
N GLY A 498 -21.32 0.88 9.01
CA GLY A 498 -21.52 1.25 10.41
C GLY A 498 -20.99 2.65 10.76
N TRP A 499 -20.94 3.56 9.79
CA TRP A 499 -20.39 4.90 9.96
C TRP A 499 -21.48 5.96 10.03
N GLU A 500 -21.16 7.06 10.71
CA GLU A 500 -21.99 8.26 10.77
C GLU A 500 -21.54 9.27 9.71
N THR A 501 -22.41 10.21 9.36
CA THR A 501 -22.11 11.26 8.38
C THR A 501 -22.20 12.64 9.03
N ALA A 502 -21.38 13.57 8.56
CA ALA A 502 -21.44 14.98 8.93
C ALA A 502 -21.30 15.86 7.67
N SER A 503 -21.95 17.03 7.69
CA SER A 503 -21.96 17.98 6.57
C SER A 503 -20.67 18.81 6.48
N SER A 504 -19.92 18.93 7.58
CA SER A 504 -18.68 19.69 7.65
C SER A 504 -17.70 19.11 8.68
N ILE A 505 -16.43 19.49 8.57
CA ILE A 505 -15.40 19.12 9.56
C ILE A 505 -15.73 19.68 10.94
N ALA A 506 -16.24 20.92 11.01
CA ALA A 506 -16.63 21.55 12.26
C ALA A 506 -17.73 20.75 12.98
N GLU A 507 -18.73 20.28 12.24
CA GLU A 507 -19.79 19.42 12.77
C GLU A 507 -19.24 18.06 13.25
N ALA A 508 -18.41 17.40 12.43
CA ALA A 508 -17.80 16.12 12.80
C ALA A 508 -16.97 16.23 14.09
N ILE A 509 -16.19 17.31 14.24
CA ILE A 509 -15.42 17.58 15.45
C ILE A 509 -16.35 17.83 16.65
N ALA A 510 -17.46 18.55 16.46
CA ALA A 510 -18.44 18.78 17.52
C ALA A 510 -19.09 17.45 17.96
N MET A 511 -19.48 16.59 17.02
CA MET A 511 -19.99 15.25 17.29
C MET A 511 -18.99 14.39 18.06
N ALA A 512 -17.72 14.41 17.64
CA ALA A 512 -16.64 13.66 18.28
C ALA A 512 -16.35 14.16 19.71
N ARG A 513 -16.33 15.48 19.94
CA ARG A 513 -16.19 16.08 21.28
C ARG A 513 -17.38 15.79 22.18
N GLY A 514 -18.56 15.54 21.63
CA GLY A 514 -19.71 15.04 22.37
C GLY A 514 -19.41 13.73 23.11
N THR A 515 -18.55 12.88 22.55
CA THR A 515 -18.12 11.61 23.15
C THR A 515 -16.79 11.74 23.90
N MET A 516 -15.81 12.44 23.34
CA MET A 516 -14.44 12.50 23.86
C MET A 516 -14.20 13.63 24.89
N GLY A 517 -15.15 14.55 25.04
CA GLY A 517 -15.04 15.72 25.89
C GLY A 517 -14.44 16.94 25.19
N ARG A 518 -14.62 18.12 25.80
CA ARG A 518 -14.21 19.41 25.21
C ARG A 518 -12.70 19.59 25.10
N SER A 519 -11.94 18.95 25.99
CA SER A 519 -10.47 18.98 26.03
C SER A 519 -9.80 17.89 25.21
N ALA A 520 -10.57 17.14 24.41
CA ALA A 520 -10.05 16.07 23.56
C ALA A 520 -8.91 16.55 22.66
N GLN A 521 -7.81 15.81 22.67
CA GLN A 521 -6.67 16.00 21.78
C GLN A 521 -7.11 15.61 20.36
N ILE A 522 -7.01 16.56 19.43
CA ILE A 522 -7.31 16.35 18.01
C ILE A 522 -5.97 16.22 17.28
N THR A 523 -5.80 15.15 16.51
CA THR A 523 -4.68 14.98 15.59
C THR A 523 -5.18 14.81 14.16
N MET A 524 -4.53 15.45 13.19
CA MET A 524 -4.73 15.21 11.76
C MET A 524 -3.47 14.56 11.18
N LEU A 525 -3.64 13.47 10.41
CA LEU A 525 -2.57 12.92 9.56
C LEU A 525 -2.65 13.55 8.17
N HIS A 526 -1.58 14.21 7.74
CA HIS A 526 -1.51 14.87 6.43
C HIS A 526 -1.01 13.90 5.36
N HIS A 527 -1.91 13.05 4.87
CA HIS A 527 -1.64 12.10 3.78
C HIS A 527 -2.31 12.51 2.47
N PRO A 528 -1.78 12.07 1.33
CA PRO A 528 -0.40 11.62 1.02
C PRO A 528 0.66 12.74 0.95
N PRO A 529 1.97 12.41 0.94
CA PRO A 529 2.56 11.07 1.05
C PRO A 529 2.21 10.37 2.34
N TYR A 530 2.39 9.04 2.39
CA TYR A 530 2.23 8.35 3.65
C TYR A 530 3.40 8.69 4.60
N MET A 531 3.16 8.48 5.89
CA MET A 531 4.16 8.61 6.95
C MET A 531 3.82 7.57 8.02
N ILE A 532 4.79 7.24 8.85
CA ILE A 532 4.61 6.28 9.95
C ILE A 532 4.80 7.05 11.24
N SER A 533 3.77 7.07 12.08
CA SER A 533 3.87 7.73 13.38
C SER A 533 4.61 6.81 14.36
N ASP A 534 5.80 7.21 14.81
CA ASP A 534 6.51 6.51 15.88
C ASP A 534 6.09 7.13 17.21
N VAL A 535 5.08 6.53 17.85
CA VAL A 535 4.40 7.14 19.00
C VAL A 535 5.10 6.73 20.29
N MET A 536 5.67 7.72 20.97
CA MET A 536 6.45 7.55 22.21
C MET A 536 5.58 7.43 23.46
#